data_AF-A0A531LCZ2-F1
#
_entry.id   AF-A0A531LCZ2-F1
#
_cell.length_a   1.000
_cell.length_b   1.000
_cell.length_c   1.000
_cell.angle_alpha   90.00
_cell.angle_beta   90.00
_cell.angle_gamma   90.00
#
_symmetry.space_group_name_H-M   'P 1'
#
loop_
_entity.id
_entity.type
_entity.pdbx_description
1 polymer ?
#
loop_
_entity_poly.entity_id
_entity_poly.type
_entity_poly.pdbx_seq_one_letter_code
_entity_poly.pdbx_strand_id
1 'polypeptide(L)'
;MFSDGLKTTVLDGVAKTHPSSEVDVSALFPEFVHWNQQLGQDAWKATDVRSSVDNYGTVNWKSRNLEAIIIKTVVKMASAERGEYKDECFVFGAVIDNEFNVVRDPYEATCEKDASSECDWP
;
A
#
# COMPACT_ATOMS: atom_id res chain seq x y z
N MET A 1 23.11 12.49 -3.35
CA MET A 1 23.02 12.24 -1.89
C MET A 1 21.54 12.08 -1.60
N PHE A 2 21.11 10.84 -1.39
CA PHE A 2 19.73 10.53 -1.05
C PHE A 2 19.57 10.74 0.44
N SER A 3 18.43 11.25 0.88
CA SER A 3 18.12 11.28 2.32
C SER A 3 17.92 9.83 2.77
N ASP A 4 18.85 9.34 3.59
CA ASP A 4 18.78 8.01 4.22
C ASP A 4 17.52 7.83 5.09
N GLY A 5 16.80 8.92 5.38
CA GLY A 5 15.52 8.88 6.08
C GLY A 5 14.41 8.18 5.30
N LEU A 6 14.31 8.38 3.98
CA LEU A 6 13.14 7.93 3.21
C LEU A 6 13.16 6.42 2.91
N LYS A 7 14.35 5.84 2.73
CA LYS A 7 14.51 4.39 2.58
C LYS A 7 14.10 3.64 3.84
N THR A 8 14.38 4.23 5.00
CA THR A 8 14.03 3.66 6.30
C THR A 8 12.52 3.72 6.51
N THR A 9 11.85 4.83 6.23
CA THR A 9 10.40 4.98 6.47
C THR A 9 9.52 4.05 5.62
N VAL A 10 9.87 3.83 4.34
CA VAL A 10 9.04 3.02 3.43
C VAL A 10 9.30 1.52 3.60
N LEU A 11 10.52 1.12 3.99
CA LEU A 11 10.87 -0.30 4.16
C LEU A 11 10.68 -0.80 5.60
N ASP A 12 10.86 0.05 6.63
CA ASP A 12 10.61 -0.30 8.04
C ASP A 12 9.16 -0.05 8.49
N GLY A 13 8.29 0.51 7.64
CA GLY A 13 6.86 0.68 7.95
C GLY A 13 6.11 -0.64 8.20
N VAL A 14 6.69 -1.78 7.80
CA VAL A 14 6.17 -3.13 8.11
C VAL A 14 6.79 -3.68 9.41
N ALA A 15 7.85 -3.08 9.93
CA ALA A 15 8.60 -3.57 11.09
C ALA A 15 9.17 -2.44 11.97
N LYS A 16 8.29 -1.74 12.70
CA LYS A 16 8.49 -1.06 14.00
C LYS A 16 8.09 0.41 14.02
N THR A 17 7.18 0.68 14.95
CA THR A 17 6.75 1.95 15.53
C THR A 17 7.91 2.93 15.80
N HIS A 18 7.99 4.03 15.05
CA HIS A 18 8.53 5.32 15.52
C HIS A 18 7.80 6.49 14.85
N PRO A 19 7.56 7.61 15.57
CA PRO A 19 6.53 8.59 15.23
C PRO A 19 7.12 9.72 14.36
N SER A 20 7.00 9.60 13.06
CA SER A 20 7.03 10.76 12.17
C SER A 20 5.92 10.58 11.16
N SER A 21 4.78 11.22 11.44
CA SER A 21 3.50 11.10 10.73
C SER A 21 3.00 9.66 10.71
N GLU A 22 2.28 9.27 11.77
CA GLU A 22 1.49 8.05 11.81
C GLU A 22 0.46 8.13 10.68
N VAL A 23 0.82 7.57 9.53
CA VAL A 23 -0.07 7.44 8.38
C VAL A 23 -1.19 6.53 8.85
N ASP A 24 -2.35 7.11 9.15
CA ASP A 24 -3.53 6.34 9.56
C ASP A 24 -4.04 5.55 8.36
N VAL A 25 -3.49 4.34 8.21
CA VAL A 25 -3.83 3.37 7.16
C VAL A 25 -5.35 3.14 7.14
N SER A 26 -5.99 3.16 8.30
CA SER A 26 -7.43 2.97 8.45
C SER A 26 -8.26 4.14 7.90
N ALA A 27 -7.77 5.37 8.00
CA ALA A 27 -8.42 6.52 7.42
C ALA A 27 -8.17 6.67 5.91
N LEU A 28 -7.03 6.17 5.43
CA LEU A 28 -6.61 6.34 4.03
C LEU A 28 -7.06 5.19 3.11
N PHE A 29 -7.15 3.97 3.62
CA PHE A 29 -7.40 2.75 2.84
C PHE A 29 -8.52 1.89 3.47
N PRO A 30 -9.75 2.41 3.52
CA PRO A 30 -10.88 1.75 4.18
C PRO A 30 -11.25 0.39 3.56
N GLU A 31 -11.11 0.19 2.25
CA GLU A 31 -11.42 -1.09 1.61
C GLU A 31 -10.44 -2.18 2.06
N PHE A 32 -9.14 -1.86 2.13
CA PHE A 32 -8.16 -2.78 2.68
C PHE A 32 -8.45 -3.16 4.14
N VAL A 33 -8.86 -2.19 4.98
CA VAL A 33 -9.23 -2.48 6.37
C VAL A 33 -10.44 -3.41 6.43
N HIS A 34 -11.47 -3.13 5.63
CA HIS A 34 -12.67 -3.95 5.59
C HIS A 34 -12.34 -5.38 5.15
N TRP A 35 -11.53 -5.56 4.11
CA TRP A 35 -11.04 -6.86 3.67
C TRP A 35 -10.25 -7.59 4.77
N ASN A 36 -9.34 -6.90 5.46
CA ASN A 36 -8.52 -7.51 6.51
C ASN A 36 -9.36 -7.99 7.70
N GLN A 37 -10.43 -7.26 8.05
CA GLN A 37 -11.38 -7.68 9.09
C GLN A 37 -12.16 -8.94 8.72
N GLN A 38 -12.43 -9.17 7.42
CA GLN A 38 -13.16 -10.35 6.94
C GLN A 38 -12.31 -11.63 6.99
N LEU A 39 -10.98 -11.54 6.91
CA LEU A 39 -10.09 -12.72 6.94
C LEU A 39 -10.37 -13.64 8.13
N GLY A 40 -10.45 -13.06 9.33
CA GLY A 40 -10.71 -13.80 10.56
C GLY A 40 -12.09 -14.44 10.62
N GLN A 41 -13.10 -13.81 10.01
CA GLN A 41 -14.47 -14.34 9.94
C GLN A 41 -14.55 -15.54 9.00
N ASP A 42 -13.78 -15.52 7.91
CA ASP A 42 -13.80 -16.54 6.87
C ASP A 42 -12.80 -17.69 7.10
N ALA A 43 -12.20 -17.79 8.29
CA ALA A 43 -11.16 -18.76 8.63
C ALA A 43 -9.93 -18.70 7.69
N TRP A 44 -9.61 -17.50 7.20
CA TRP A 44 -8.36 -17.20 6.51
C TRP A 44 -7.38 -16.51 7.47
N LYS A 45 -6.11 -16.87 7.37
CA LYS A 45 -5.04 -16.22 8.13
C LYS A 45 -3.97 -15.74 7.17
N ALA A 46 -3.58 -14.47 7.28
CA ALA A 46 -2.40 -13.96 6.60
C ALA A 46 -1.16 -14.72 7.11
N THR A 47 -0.35 -15.22 6.18
CA THR A 47 0.87 -15.99 6.47
C THR A 47 2.12 -15.23 6.08
N ASP A 48 2.05 -14.37 5.07
CA ASP A 48 3.15 -13.55 4.60
C ASP A 48 2.60 -12.26 3.96
N VAL A 49 3.30 -11.14 4.13
CA VAL A 49 2.94 -9.85 3.53
C VAL A 49 4.18 -9.30 2.87
N ARG A 50 4.09 -9.02 1.57
CA ARG A 50 5.20 -8.45 0.79
C ARG A 50 4.76 -7.17 0.14
N SER A 51 5.47 -6.09 0.44
CA SER A 51 5.26 -4.78 -0.17
C SER A 51 6.47 -4.36 -0.98
N SER A 52 6.23 -3.77 -2.14
CA SER A 52 7.26 -3.23 -3.02
C SER A 52 6.79 -1.89 -3.59
N VAL A 53 7.72 -0.93 -3.68
CA VAL A 53 7.46 0.31 -4.43
C VAL A 53 7.37 -0.05 -5.92
N ASP A 54 6.19 0.15 -6.49
CA ASP A 54 5.91 -0.12 -7.89
C ASP A 54 6.28 1.09 -8.75
N ASN A 55 5.93 2.30 -8.28
CA ASN A 55 6.29 3.55 -8.93
C ASN A 55 6.56 4.66 -7.90
N TYR A 56 7.49 5.54 -8.24
CA TYR A 56 7.80 6.73 -7.48
C TYR A 56 8.12 7.88 -8.44
N GLY A 57 7.52 9.04 -8.22
CA GLY A 57 7.73 10.17 -9.10
C GLY A 57 7.23 11.49 -8.54
N THR A 58 7.25 12.50 -9.39
CA THR A 58 6.75 13.83 -9.08
C THR A 58 5.45 14.07 -9.83
N VAL A 59 4.43 14.58 -9.14
CA VAL A 59 3.13 14.92 -9.70
C VAL A 59 2.85 16.41 -9.52
N ASN A 60 2.15 17.01 -10.47
CA ASN A 60 1.65 18.36 -10.30
C ASN A 60 0.32 18.33 -9.53
N TRP A 61 0.37 18.74 -8.27
CA TRP A 61 -0.79 18.84 -7.40
C TRP A 61 -1.09 20.30 -7.10
N LYS A 62 -2.20 20.82 -7.60
CA LYS A 62 -2.63 22.23 -7.44
C LYS A 62 -1.50 23.24 -7.70
N SER A 63 -0.79 23.07 -8.83
CA SER A 63 0.35 23.90 -9.24
C SER A 63 1.63 23.76 -8.39
N ARG A 64 1.69 22.78 -7.47
CA ARG A 64 2.91 22.38 -6.77
C ARG A 64 3.42 21.05 -7.31
N ASN A 65 4.73 20.90 -7.39
CA ASN A 65 5.36 19.62 -7.69
C ASN A 65 5.56 18.87 -6.38
N LEU A 66 4.75 17.83 -6.16
CA LEU A 66 4.80 16.98 -4.98
C LEU A 66 5.28 15.58 -5.36
N GLU A 67 5.72 14.81 -4.37
CA GLU A 67 6.12 13.42 -4.58
C GLU A 67 4.86 12.53 -4.59
N ALA A 68 4.86 11.50 -5.40
CA ALA A 68 3.83 10.47 -5.39
C ALA A 68 4.49 9.09 -5.35
N ILE A 69 3.84 8.18 -4.64
CA ILE A 69 4.30 6.81 -4.47
C ILE A 69 3.15 5.85 -4.76
N ILE A 70 3.49 4.75 -5.44
CA ILE A 70 2.62 3.60 -5.64
C ILE A 70 3.34 2.40 -5.03
N ILE A 71 2.66 1.72 -4.11
CA ILE A 71 3.13 0.52 -3.41
C ILE A 71 2.22 -0.63 -3.80
N LYS A 72 2.82 -1.70 -4.32
CA LYS A 72 2.14 -2.97 -4.52
C LYS A 72 2.35 -3.85 -3.31
N THR A 73 1.28 -4.41 -2.77
CA THR A 73 1.30 -5.31 -1.61
C THR A 73 0.62 -6.63 -1.95
N VAL A 74 1.32 -7.74 -1.73
CA VAL A 74 0.78 -9.09 -1.87
C VAL A 74 0.67 -9.70 -0.48
N VAL A 75 -0.54 -10.10 -0.10
CA VAL A 75 -0.82 -10.80 1.14
C VAL A 75 -1.10 -12.26 0.83
N LYS A 76 -0.21 -13.13 1.31
CA LYS A 76 -0.41 -14.57 1.26
C LYS A 76 -1.23 -15.01 2.43
N MET A 77 -2.13 -15.95 2.20
CA MET A 77 -3.06 -16.45 3.20
C MET A 77 -3.19 -17.95 3.13
N ALA A 78 -3.55 -18.54 4.26
CA ALA A 78 -3.91 -19.95 4.37
C ALA A 78 -5.21 -20.13 5.16
N SER A 79 -6.00 -21.12 4.78
CA SER A 79 -7.17 -21.60 5.53
C SER A 79 -6.94 -23.06 5.89
N ALA A 80 -6.63 -23.34 7.15
CA ALA A 80 -6.40 -24.70 7.63
C ALA A 80 -7.66 -25.58 7.53
N GLU A 81 -8.83 -24.98 7.75
CA GLU A 81 -10.12 -25.69 7.67
C GLU A 81 -10.42 -26.17 6.25
N ARG A 82 -10.02 -25.40 5.23
CA ARG A 82 -10.20 -25.75 3.82
C ARG A 82 -9.00 -26.49 3.24
N GLY A 83 -7.84 -26.42 3.90
CA GLY A 83 -6.58 -26.93 3.37
C GLY A 83 -6.05 -26.13 2.18
N GLU A 84 -6.40 -24.84 2.11
CA GLU A 84 -6.15 -23.99 0.94
C GLU A 84 -5.18 -22.84 1.24
N TYR A 85 -4.50 -22.39 0.18
CA TYR A 85 -3.69 -21.18 0.14
C TYR A 85 -4.26 -20.23 -0.90
N LYS A 86 -4.21 -18.93 -0.63
CA LYS A 86 -4.57 -17.89 -1.61
C LYS A 86 -3.70 -16.65 -1.40
N ASP A 87 -3.50 -15.91 -2.49
CA ASP A 87 -2.82 -14.62 -2.45
C ASP A 87 -3.83 -13.53 -2.84
N GLU A 88 -3.82 -12.43 -2.12
CA GLU A 88 -4.54 -11.20 -2.49
C GLU A 88 -3.55 -10.09 -2.75
N CYS A 89 -3.84 -9.27 -3.76
CA CYS A 89 -2.92 -8.24 -4.21
C CYS A 89 -3.62 -6.88 -4.18
N PHE A 90 -2.93 -5.91 -3.62
CA PHE A 90 -3.38 -4.53 -3.46
C PHE A 90 -2.35 -3.57 -4.03
N VAL A 91 -2.84 -2.47 -4.58
CA VAL A 91 -2.05 -1.32 -4.99
C VAL A 91 -2.52 -0.14 -4.14
N PHE A 92 -1.58 0.50 -3.46
CA PHE A 92 -1.78 1.70 -2.66
C PHE A 92 -1.03 2.86 -3.30
N GLY A 93 -1.73 3.94 -3.58
CA GLY A 93 -1.16 5.17 -4.11
C GLY A 93 -1.37 6.33 -3.15
N ALA A 94 -0.43 7.26 -3.11
CA ALA A 94 -0.62 8.51 -2.39
C ALA A 94 0.32 9.61 -2.88
N VAL A 95 -0.10 10.86 -2.69
CA VAL A 95 0.73 12.06 -2.87
C VAL A 95 1.29 12.48 -1.51
N ILE A 96 2.60 12.65 -1.44
CA ILE A 96 3.33 13.02 -0.22
C ILE A 96 3.61 14.53 -0.26
N ASP A 97 2.97 15.26 0.67
CA ASP A 97 3.18 16.69 0.84
C ASP A 97 4.11 16.94 2.03
N ASN A 98 5.42 16.85 1.78
CA ASN A 98 6.47 17.03 2.79
C ASN A 98 6.46 18.44 3.40
N GLU A 99 5.93 19.45 2.71
CA GLU A 99 5.83 20.83 3.23
C GLU A 99 4.93 20.89 4.48
N PHE A 100 3.85 20.09 4.48
CA PHE A 100 2.86 20.07 5.56
C PHE A 100 2.87 18.75 6.35
N ASN A 101 3.74 17.80 6.00
CA ASN A 101 3.79 16.44 6.54
C ASN A 101 2.42 15.73 6.48
N VAL A 102 1.74 15.83 5.34
CA VAL A 102 0.43 15.19 5.13
C VAL A 102 0.45 14.30 3.89
N VAL A 103 -0.29 13.20 3.98
CA VAL A 103 -0.58 12.32 2.84
C VAL A 103 -1.87 12.81 2.19
N ARG A 104 -1.87 12.90 0.85
CA ARG A 104 -2.98 13.42 0.06
C ARG A 104 -3.40 12.42 -1.01
N ASP A 105 -4.66 12.54 -1.41
CA ASP A 105 -5.28 11.79 -2.49
C ASP A 105 -4.95 10.29 -2.42
N PRO A 106 -5.31 9.62 -1.30
CA PRO A 106 -5.08 8.19 -1.18
C PRO A 106 -5.85 7.45 -2.28
N TYR A 107 -5.20 6.44 -2.83
CA TYR A 107 -5.74 5.55 -3.83
C TYR A 107 -5.54 4.12 -3.35
N GLU A 108 -6.58 3.31 -3.43
CA GLU A 108 -6.48 1.87 -3.22
C GLU A 108 -7.22 1.12 -4.32
N ALA A 109 -6.64 0.00 -4.75
CA ALA A 109 -7.25 -0.93 -5.65
C ALA A 109 -6.73 -2.35 -5.40
N THR A 110 -7.52 -3.36 -5.72
CA THR A 110 -7.02 -4.73 -5.87
C THR A 110 -6.29 -4.84 -7.20
N CYS A 111 -5.16 -5.56 -7.23
CA CYS A 111 -4.53 -5.89 -8.51
C CYS A 111 -5.52 -6.76 -9.29
N GLU A 112 -5.86 -6.37 -10.52
CA GLU A 112 -6.65 -7.22 -11.39
C GLU A 112 -5.98 -8.60 -11.47
N LYS A 113 -6.67 -9.65 -11.01
CA LYS A 113 -6.28 -11.03 -11.27
C LYS A 113 -6.52 -11.25 -12.76
N ASP A 114 -5.47 -11.04 -13.54
CA ASP A 114 -5.41 -11.09 -15.01
C ASP A 114 -5.97 -9.85 -15.73
N ALA A 115 -5.11 -8.86 -15.92
CA ALA A 115 -5.08 -8.09 -17.17
C ALA A 115 -3.66 -8.17 -17.73
N SER A 116 -3.55 -8.74 -18.92
CA SER A 116 -2.36 -8.67 -19.77
C SER A 116 -1.84 -7.23 -19.81
N SER A 117 -0.51 -7.11 -19.78
CA SER A 117 0.25 -5.95 -20.24
C SER A 117 -0.54 -4.99 -21.14
N GLU A 118 -0.96 -3.84 -20.61
CA GLU A 118 -1.15 -2.57 -21.31
C GLU A 118 -1.77 -1.56 -20.33
N CYS A 119 -0.90 -0.93 -19.51
CA CYS A 119 -1.20 0.41 -19.03
C CYS A 119 -1.04 1.35 -20.24
N ASP A 120 -2.12 1.54 -20.99
CA ASP A 120 -2.26 2.72 -21.84
C ASP A 120 -2.87 3.82 -20.97
N TRP A 121 -2.10 4.87 -20.71
CA TRP A 121 -2.52 6.04 -19.96
C TRP A 121 -2.76 7.19 -20.94
N PRO A 122 -3.90 7.90 -20.89
CA PRO A 122 -4.18 9.04 -21.77
C PRO A 122 -3.35 10.29 -21.46
#